data_AF-A0A924CQQ4-F1
#
_entry.id   AF-A0A924CQQ4-F1
#
_cell.length_a   1.000
_cell.length_b   1.000
_cell.length_c   1.000
_cell.angle_alpha   90.00
_cell.angle_beta   90.00
_cell.angle_gamma   90.00
#
_symmetry.space_group_name_H-M   'P 1'
#
loop_
_entity.id
_entity.type
_entity.pdbx_description
1 polymer ?
#
loop_
_entity_poly.entity_id
_entity_poly.type
_entity_poly.pdbx_seq_one_letter_code
_entity_poly.pdbx_strand_id
1 'polypeptide(L)'
;MNVQNLFQQGLKGSLIGVVALISSLSSGDRTLAQMTQQELDVNGVTVVASPYQGGAMHQLLIVEQLTNARACWSEQKNQTAANQTITVVNPLLADFDFSGICGRATDSNGFSVRMGGRDFDWRYTMQVVAQNGDLRLMARSTIKNQPIPDLLVGRVGGLTSGFAKINLEPGWRVTRRVAQGQLTGHFYLTSDRTLEQVIATMQPALGTPITSPEITPMAPVVFPIATPVPSSTPSSMPSNQPLVFSSPTLNSVPPSPEVLK
;
A
#
# COMPACT_ATOMS: atom_id res chain seq x y z
N MET A 1 -30.69 -49.17 72.91
CA MET A 1 -29.28 -48.74 73.10
C MET A 1 -28.79 -48.18 71.78
N ASN A 2 -28.12 -47.04 71.61
CA ASN A 2 -28.03 -45.72 72.27
C ASN A 2 -27.22 -44.87 71.23
N VAL A 3 -27.76 -43.78 70.68
CA VAL A 3 -27.37 -42.36 70.93
C VAL A 3 -25.89 -42.01 70.68
N GLN A 4 -25.68 -41.16 69.67
CA GLN A 4 -24.72 -40.05 69.47
C GLN A 4 -23.21 -40.24 69.73
N ASN A 5 -22.41 -39.64 68.83
CA ASN A 5 -21.27 -38.84 69.27
C ASN A 5 -21.07 -37.60 68.38
N LEU A 6 -21.07 -36.46 69.06
CA LEU A 6 -20.74 -35.09 68.66
C LEU A 6 -19.31 -34.81 69.15
N PHE A 7 -18.49 -34.01 68.46
CA PHE A 7 -17.46 -33.05 68.98
C PHE A 7 -16.72 -32.50 67.73
N GLN A 8 -16.94 -31.26 67.26
CA GLN A 8 -16.26 -30.00 67.66
C GLN A 8 -14.74 -30.02 67.42
N GLN A 9 -14.01 -29.06 66.84
CA GLN A 9 -14.16 -27.66 66.41
C GLN A 9 -12.95 -27.34 65.51
N GLY A 10 -12.99 -26.27 64.69
CA GLY A 10 -11.77 -25.73 64.07
C GLY A 10 -11.97 -24.71 62.96
N LEU A 11 -12.63 -23.58 63.25
CA LEU A 11 -12.72 -22.43 62.33
C LEU A 11 -11.40 -21.64 62.36
N LYS A 12 -10.64 -21.61 61.25
CA LYS A 12 -9.63 -20.55 60.99
C LYS A 12 -9.48 -20.31 59.48
N GLY A 13 -9.63 -19.05 59.06
CA GLY A 13 -8.96 -18.52 57.88
C GLY A 13 -9.84 -18.26 56.66
N SER A 14 -10.37 -17.04 56.61
CA SER A 14 -10.90 -16.39 55.40
C SER A 14 -9.77 -16.13 54.39
N LEU A 15 -9.98 -16.43 53.10
CA LEU A 15 -9.41 -15.70 51.96
C LEU A 15 -10.09 -16.11 50.64
N ILE A 16 -10.99 -15.25 50.20
CA ILE A 16 -11.16 -14.72 48.83
C ILE A 16 -10.66 -15.62 47.69
N GLY A 17 -11.61 -16.07 46.86
CA GLY A 17 -11.31 -16.67 45.56
C GLY A 17 -12.56 -16.89 44.72
N VAL A 18 -13.44 -15.89 44.61
CA VAL A 18 -14.47 -15.92 43.57
C VAL A 18 -13.77 -15.71 42.23
N VAL A 19 -13.40 -16.82 41.58
CA VAL A 19 -12.99 -16.82 40.18
C VAL A 19 -14.25 -16.55 39.36
N ALA A 20 -14.47 -15.27 39.03
CA ALA A 20 -15.41 -14.91 38.00
C ALA A 20 -14.87 -15.43 36.66
N LEU A 21 -15.43 -16.55 36.19
CA LEU A 21 -15.30 -16.99 34.81
C LEU A 21 -15.96 -15.94 33.93
N ILE A 22 -15.18 -14.99 33.43
CA ILE A 22 -15.62 -14.04 32.42
C ILE A 22 -15.86 -14.86 31.16
N SER A 23 -17.13 -15.09 30.86
CA SER A 23 -17.64 -15.67 29.63
C SER A 23 -16.96 -15.01 28.43
N SER A 24 -16.28 -15.82 27.63
CA SER A 24 -15.68 -15.45 26.37
C SER A 24 -16.74 -14.78 25.48
N LEU A 25 -16.44 -13.58 24.97
CA LEU A 25 -17.24 -12.95 23.93
C LEU A 25 -17.25 -13.89 22.72
N SER A 26 -18.39 -14.51 22.47
CA SER A 26 -18.65 -15.19 21.21
C SER A 26 -18.52 -14.19 20.07
N SER A 27 -17.49 -14.35 19.24
CA SER A 27 -17.43 -13.74 17.92
C SER A 27 -18.70 -14.14 17.19
N GLY A 28 -19.61 -13.19 16.97
CA GLY A 28 -20.89 -13.47 16.35
C GLY A 28 -20.71 -14.10 14.97
N ASP A 29 -21.32 -15.26 14.75
CA ASP A 29 -21.51 -15.86 13.45
C ASP A 29 -22.32 -14.88 12.59
N ARG A 30 -21.62 -14.01 11.86
CA ARG A 30 -22.25 -13.26 10.78
C ARG A 30 -22.62 -14.28 9.72
N THR A 31 -23.90 -14.60 9.62
CA THR A 31 -24.43 -15.35 8.48
C THR A 31 -23.98 -14.64 7.18
N LEU A 32 -23.62 -15.40 6.14
CA LEU A 32 -23.23 -14.84 4.83
C LEU A 32 -24.24 -13.82 4.28
N ALA A 33 -25.50 -13.90 4.70
CA ALA A 33 -26.56 -12.94 4.39
C ALA A 33 -26.27 -11.51 4.86
N GLN A 34 -25.42 -11.32 5.87
CA GLN A 34 -24.99 -10.00 6.38
C GLN A 34 -23.58 -9.59 5.94
N MET A 35 -22.83 -10.49 5.29
CA MET A 35 -21.52 -10.16 4.73
C MET A 35 -21.68 -9.54 3.34
N THR A 36 -21.07 -8.37 3.13
CA THR A 36 -21.06 -7.70 1.81
C THR A 36 -19.75 -7.91 1.06
N GLN A 37 -18.75 -8.49 1.72
CA GLN A 37 -17.46 -8.86 1.14
C GLN A 37 -16.91 -10.12 1.83
N GLN A 38 -16.00 -10.81 1.16
CA GLN A 38 -15.21 -11.91 1.67
C GLN A 38 -13.72 -11.60 1.54
N GLU A 39 -12.96 -11.84 2.60
CA GLU A 39 -11.50 -11.78 2.57
C GLU A 39 -10.93 -12.90 1.69
N LEU A 40 -9.88 -12.57 0.93
CA LEU A 40 -9.17 -13.51 0.08
C LEU A 40 -7.85 -13.93 0.73
N ASP A 41 -7.38 -15.14 0.40
CA ASP A 41 -6.00 -15.51 0.72
C ASP A 41 -5.06 -14.57 -0.06
N VAL A 42 -4.17 -13.90 0.67
CA VAL A 42 -3.17 -12.99 0.11
C VAL A 42 -2.24 -13.66 -0.90
N ASN A 43 -2.02 -14.97 -0.77
CA ASN A 43 -1.23 -15.74 -1.73
C ASN A 43 -2.08 -16.30 -2.89
N GLY A 44 -3.40 -16.30 -2.73
CA GLY A 44 -4.37 -16.75 -3.72
C GLY A 44 -4.82 -15.65 -4.68
N VAL A 45 -4.27 -14.44 -4.60
CA VAL A 45 -4.62 -13.33 -5.48
C VAL A 45 -3.40 -12.52 -5.89
N THR A 46 -3.36 -12.09 -7.16
CA THR A 46 -2.34 -11.15 -7.66
C THR A 46 -2.98 -9.98 -8.40
N VAL A 47 -2.38 -8.80 -8.23
CA VAL A 47 -2.80 -7.55 -8.86
C VAL A 47 -1.76 -7.20 -9.90
N VAL A 48 -2.20 -7.00 -11.15
CA VAL A 48 -1.32 -6.99 -12.32
C VAL A 48 -1.57 -5.74 -13.16
N ALA A 49 -0.50 -5.06 -13.53
CA ALA A 49 -0.49 -4.10 -14.62
C ALA A 49 -0.41 -4.91 -15.93
N SER A 50 -1.56 -5.05 -16.60
CA SER A 50 -1.66 -5.77 -17.88
C SER A 50 -1.41 -4.81 -19.04
N PRO A 51 -0.41 -5.04 -19.90
CA PRO A 51 -0.17 -4.18 -21.04
C PRO A 51 -1.30 -4.29 -22.07
N TYR A 52 -1.57 -3.19 -22.76
CA TYR A 52 -2.38 -3.13 -23.98
C TYR A 52 -1.78 -2.10 -24.94
N GLN A 53 -2.29 -2.02 -26.18
CA GLN A 53 -1.71 -1.19 -27.25
C GLN A 53 -0.20 -1.42 -27.40
N GLY A 54 0.22 -2.68 -27.50
CA GLY A 54 1.63 -3.05 -27.69
C GLY A 54 2.56 -2.71 -26.50
N GLY A 55 2.00 -2.50 -25.30
CA GLY A 55 2.77 -2.19 -24.09
C GLY A 55 2.97 -0.70 -23.82
N ALA A 56 2.36 0.17 -24.63
CA ALA A 56 2.38 1.61 -24.42
C ALA A 56 1.48 2.06 -23.24
N MET A 57 0.47 1.24 -22.90
CA MET A 57 -0.46 1.51 -21.81
C MET A 57 -0.74 0.24 -21.01
N HIS A 58 -1.23 0.40 -19.78
CA HIS A 58 -1.56 -0.70 -18.88
C HIS A 58 -2.96 -0.55 -18.30
N GLN A 59 -3.66 -1.67 -18.19
CA GLN A 59 -4.94 -1.79 -17.49
C GLN A 59 -4.78 -2.64 -16.23
N LEU A 60 -5.71 -2.50 -15.29
CA LEU A 60 -5.74 -3.35 -14.11
C LEU A 60 -6.27 -4.74 -14.47
N LEU A 61 -5.52 -5.76 -14.07
CA LEU A 61 -5.92 -7.16 -14.08
C LEU A 61 -5.80 -7.70 -12.65
N ILE A 62 -6.85 -8.37 -12.15
CA ILE A 62 -6.78 -9.17 -10.92
C ILE A 62 -6.97 -10.63 -11.32
N VAL A 63 -6.07 -11.49 -10.82
CA VAL A 63 -6.14 -12.95 -11.01
C VAL A 63 -6.22 -13.62 -9.64
N GLU A 64 -7.13 -14.58 -9.50
CA GLU A 64 -7.38 -15.34 -8.28
C GLU A 64 -7.17 -16.84 -8.55
N GLN A 65 -6.52 -17.54 -7.62
CA GLN A 65 -6.34 -18.98 -7.61
C GLN A 65 -7.50 -19.60 -6.79
N LEU A 66 -8.44 -20.27 -7.45
CA LEU A 66 -9.59 -20.91 -6.77
C LEU A 66 -9.26 -22.32 -6.28
N THR A 67 -8.48 -23.06 -7.06
CA THR A 67 -8.04 -24.43 -6.73
C THR A 67 -6.59 -24.64 -7.14
N ASN A 68 -5.90 -25.62 -6.57
CA ASN A 68 -4.50 -25.92 -6.92
C ASN A 68 -4.35 -26.86 -8.12
N ALA A 69 -5.40 -27.06 -8.92
CA ALA A 69 -5.36 -27.96 -10.08
C ALA A 69 -4.34 -27.51 -11.14
N ARG A 70 -4.20 -26.19 -11.33
CA ARG A 70 -3.19 -25.58 -12.20
C ARG A 70 -2.94 -24.13 -11.77
N ALA A 71 -1.69 -23.69 -11.84
CA ALA A 71 -1.33 -22.31 -11.51
C ALA A 71 -1.97 -21.31 -12.49
N CYS A 72 -2.62 -20.28 -11.95
CA CYS A 72 -3.27 -19.23 -12.74
C CYS A 72 -2.28 -18.14 -13.21
N TRP A 73 -1.17 -17.97 -12.49
CA TRP A 73 -0.06 -17.11 -12.88
C TRP A 73 1.27 -17.66 -12.36
N SER A 74 2.37 -17.07 -12.82
CA SER A 74 3.69 -17.22 -12.19
C SER A 74 4.36 -15.85 -12.07
N GLU A 75 5.31 -15.73 -11.14
CA GLU A 75 6.04 -14.50 -10.86
C GLU A 75 7.54 -14.71 -11.07
N GLN A 76 8.20 -13.71 -11.67
CA GLN A 76 9.65 -13.68 -11.85
C GLN A 76 10.16 -12.30 -11.48
N LYS A 77 11.11 -12.23 -10.54
CA LYS A 77 11.76 -10.96 -10.22
C LYS A 77 12.73 -10.61 -11.35
N ASN A 78 12.57 -9.42 -11.92
CA ASN A 78 13.43 -8.89 -12.95
C ASN A 78 14.01 -7.55 -12.50
N GLN A 79 15.32 -7.39 -12.68
CA GLN A 79 16.03 -6.17 -12.34
C GLN A 79 16.15 -5.33 -13.61
N THR A 80 15.54 -4.14 -13.64
CA THR A 80 15.66 -3.22 -14.78
C THR A 80 16.85 -2.28 -14.60
N ALA A 81 17.28 -1.63 -15.69
CA ALA A 81 18.53 -0.87 -15.83
C ALA A 81 18.70 0.33 -14.86
N ALA A 82 17.69 0.66 -14.06
CA ALA A 82 17.70 1.80 -13.12
C ALA A 82 17.80 1.37 -11.64
N ASN A 83 18.32 0.17 -11.34
CA ASN A 83 18.37 -0.39 -9.98
C ASN A 83 16.96 -0.58 -9.35
N GLN A 84 15.94 -0.66 -10.20
CA GLN A 84 14.56 -0.96 -9.83
C GLN A 84 14.33 -2.48 -9.99
N THR A 85 13.69 -3.08 -9.00
CA THR A 85 13.28 -4.50 -9.08
C THR A 85 11.79 -4.55 -9.35
N ILE A 86 11.42 -5.00 -10.56
CA ILE A 86 10.03 -5.21 -10.97
C ILE A 86 9.75 -6.70 -10.88
N THR A 87 8.57 -7.08 -10.38
CA THR A 87 8.12 -8.48 -10.46
C THR A 87 7.29 -8.65 -11.72
N VAL A 88 7.82 -9.40 -12.69
CA VAL A 88 7.12 -9.80 -13.90
C VAL A 88 6.08 -10.85 -13.54
N VAL A 89 4.87 -10.73 -14.10
CA VAL A 89 3.79 -11.69 -13.91
C VAL A 89 3.46 -12.34 -15.24
N ASN A 90 3.50 -13.67 -15.32
CA ASN A 90 3.03 -14.41 -16.49
C ASN A 90 1.61 -14.94 -16.22
N PRO A 91 0.56 -14.41 -16.88
CA PRO A 91 -0.81 -14.87 -16.70
C PRO A 91 -1.06 -16.21 -17.42
N LEU A 92 -0.82 -17.32 -16.74
CA LEU A 92 -0.92 -18.69 -17.28
C LEU A 92 -2.36 -19.12 -17.59
N LEU A 93 -3.36 -18.48 -16.96
CA LEU A 93 -4.78 -18.75 -17.20
C LEU A 93 -5.23 -18.56 -18.66
N ALA A 94 -4.44 -17.89 -19.50
CA ALA A 94 -4.74 -17.77 -20.93
C ALA A 94 -4.45 -19.06 -21.72
N ASP A 95 -3.70 -20.00 -21.15
CA ASP A 95 -3.17 -21.19 -21.83
C ASP A 95 -4.03 -22.44 -21.63
N PHE A 96 -5.16 -22.34 -20.93
CA PHE A 96 -6.06 -23.46 -20.62
C PHE A 96 -7.48 -23.00 -20.28
N ASP A 97 -8.43 -23.94 -20.24
CA ASP A 97 -9.76 -23.68 -19.69
C ASP A 97 -9.66 -23.48 -18.18
N PHE A 98 -9.71 -22.23 -17.76
CA PHE A 98 -9.55 -21.83 -16.37
C PHE A 98 -10.85 -21.95 -15.54
N SER A 99 -11.95 -22.42 -16.14
CA SER A 99 -13.26 -22.53 -15.47
C SER A 99 -13.18 -23.36 -14.19
N GLY A 100 -13.58 -22.75 -13.06
CA GLY A 100 -13.51 -23.39 -11.73
C GLY A 100 -12.10 -23.51 -11.16
N ILE A 101 -11.06 -23.06 -11.87
CA ILE A 101 -9.66 -23.11 -11.43
C ILE A 101 -9.15 -21.70 -11.08
N CYS A 102 -9.48 -20.71 -11.92
CA CYS A 102 -9.04 -19.32 -11.74
C CYS A 102 -10.23 -18.35 -11.72
N GLY A 103 -10.09 -17.28 -10.95
CA GLY A 103 -10.88 -16.06 -11.08
C GLY A 103 -10.11 -14.98 -11.85
N ARG A 104 -10.83 -14.12 -12.57
CA ARG A 104 -10.24 -12.99 -13.32
C ARG A 104 -11.18 -11.79 -13.34
N ALA A 105 -10.61 -10.59 -13.18
CA ALA A 105 -11.25 -9.32 -13.52
C ALA A 105 -10.30 -8.46 -14.37
N THR A 106 -10.77 -7.95 -15.51
CA THR A 106 -9.93 -7.22 -16.51
C THR A 106 -10.45 -5.86 -16.93
N ASP A 107 -11.69 -5.53 -16.62
CA ASP A 107 -12.30 -4.26 -17.02
C ASP A 107 -12.79 -3.49 -15.80
N SER A 108 -13.18 -2.24 -16.02
CA SER A 108 -13.66 -1.33 -14.98
C SER A 108 -14.90 -1.82 -14.23
N ASN A 109 -15.64 -2.81 -14.75
CA ASN A 109 -16.80 -3.39 -14.08
C ASN A 109 -16.42 -4.55 -13.15
N GLY A 110 -15.19 -5.08 -13.26
CA GLY A 110 -14.72 -6.20 -12.44
C GLY A 110 -14.13 -5.78 -11.10
N PHE A 111 -13.94 -4.48 -10.85
CA PHE A 111 -13.35 -3.98 -9.61
C PHE A 111 -13.86 -2.61 -9.19
N SER A 112 -13.77 -2.32 -7.90
CA SER A 112 -14.01 -1.00 -7.35
C SER A 112 -13.29 -0.77 -6.02
N VAL A 113 -13.36 0.47 -5.51
CA VAL A 113 -12.77 0.84 -4.22
C VAL A 113 -13.78 0.68 -3.10
N ARG A 114 -13.34 0.10 -1.98
CA ARG A 114 -14.09 0.04 -0.74
C ARG A 114 -13.25 0.59 0.42
N MET A 115 -13.74 1.60 1.11
CA MET A 115 -13.02 2.27 2.21
C MET A 115 -13.93 2.46 3.41
N GLY A 116 -13.44 2.15 4.61
CA GLY A 116 -14.19 2.34 5.86
C GLY A 116 -15.54 1.61 5.86
N GLY A 117 -15.61 0.44 5.21
CA GLY A 117 -16.84 -0.35 5.08
C GLY A 117 -17.88 0.20 4.09
N ARG A 118 -17.50 1.14 3.21
CA ARG A 118 -18.39 1.75 2.21
C ARG A 118 -17.86 1.55 0.78
N ASP A 119 -18.77 1.29 -0.15
CA ASP A 119 -18.44 1.17 -1.57
C ASP A 119 -18.35 2.54 -2.24
N PHE A 120 -17.34 2.71 -3.09
CA PHE A 120 -17.10 3.92 -3.86
C PHE A 120 -17.23 3.70 -5.37
N ASP A 121 -17.90 2.63 -5.81
CA ASP A 121 -18.07 2.18 -7.22
C ASP A 121 -18.19 3.33 -8.23
N TRP A 122 -19.10 4.28 -8.00
CA TRP A 122 -19.37 5.35 -8.96
C TRP A 122 -18.52 6.61 -8.72
N ARG A 123 -17.84 6.73 -7.57
CA ARG A 123 -17.06 7.92 -7.17
C ARG A 123 -15.60 7.83 -7.61
N TYR A 124 -15.10 6.61 -7.81
CA TYR A 124 -13.73 6.34 -8.22
C TYR A 124 -13.68 5.37 -9.40
N THR A 125 -12.78 5.62 -10.34
CA THR A 125 -12.40 4.66 -11.39
C THR A 125 -10.96 4.23 -11.19
N MET A 126 -10.68 2.93 -11.32
CA MET A 126 -9.31 2.41 -11.19
C MET A 126 -8.56 2.59 -12.50
N GLN A 127 -7.37 3.16 -12.43
CA GLN A 127 -6.50 3.38 -13.59
C GLN A 127 -5.07 3.01 -13.25
N VAL A 128 -4.38 2.33 -14.17
CA VAL A 128 -2.94 2.17 -14.11
C VAL A 128 -2.32 3.28 -14.96
N VAL A 129 -1.51 4.14 -14.35
CA VAL A 129 -0.91 5.30 -15.01
C VAL A 129 0.60 5.33 -14.82
N ALA A 130 1.34 5.69 -15.86
CA ALA A 130 2.77 5.95 -15.77
C ALA A 130 2.99 7.35 -15.18
N GLN A 131 3.58 7.44 -13.98
CA GLN A 131 3.81 8.73 -13.33
C GLN A 131 5.00 8.63 -12.36
N ASN A 132 5.93 9.60 -12.42
CA ASN A 132 7.15 9.65 -11.61
C ASN A 132 8.06 8.41 -11.79
N GLY A 133 8.21 7.92 -13.02
CA GLY A 133 9.10 6.78 -13.31
C GLY A 133 8.60 5.42 -12.80
N ASP A 134 7.30 5.30 -12.53
CA ASP A 134 6.65 4.10 -12.02
C ASP A 134 5.26 3.93 -12.66
N LEU A 135 4.82 2.69 -12.83
CA LEU A 135 3.42 2.38 -13.09
C LEU A 135 2.66 2.34 -11.76
N ARG A 136 1.63 3.18 -11.65
CA ARG A 136 0.84 3.34 -10.42
C ARG A 136 -0.61 2.98 -10.63
N LEU A 137 -1.15 2.20 -9.71
CA LEU A 137 -2.58 1.96 -9.61
C LEU A 137 -3.22 3.09 -8.81
N MET A 138 -4.05 3.88 -9.49
CA MET A 138 -4.73 5.04 -8.95
C MET A 138 -6.23 4.82 -8.93
N ALA A 139 -6.90 5.15 -7.83
CA ALA A 139 -8.33 5.39 -7.81
C ALA A 139 -8.59 6.86 -8.13
N ARG A 140 -9.09 7.11 -9.35
CA ARG A 140 -9.26 8.45 -9.92
C ARG A 140 -10.68 8.95 -9.69
N SER A 141 -10.84 10.14 -9.13
CA SER A 141 -12.17 10.69 -8.84
C SER A 141 -12.97 10.89 -10.13
N THR A 142 -14.21 10.42 -10.15
CA THR A 142 -15.16 10.65 -11.25
C THR A 142 -15.98 11.93 -11.05
N ILE A 143 -16.02 12.44 -9.81
CA ILE A 143 -16.82 13.61 -9.43
C ILE A 143 -16.02 14.86 -9.74
N LYS A 144 -16.49 15.59 -10.75
CA LYS A 144 -15.97 16.92 -11.08
C LYS A 144 -16.44 17.93 -10.03
N ASN A 145 -15.59 18.91 -9.71
CA ASN A 145 -15.91 20.05 -8.82
C ASN A 145 -16.14 19.70 -7.33
N GLN A 146 -15.65 18.55 -6.86
CA GLN A 146 -15.52 18.26 -5.43
C GLN A 146 -14.04 18.05 -5.07
N PRO A 147 -13.60 18.38 -3.84
CA PRO A 147 -12.23 18.21 -3.40
C PRO A 147 -11.92 16.75 -3.03
N ILE A 148 -12.35 15.81 -3.87
CA ILE A 148 -12.05 14.39 -3.71
C ILE A 148 -10.77 14.12 -4.51
N PRO A 149 -9.63 13.86 -3.85
CA PRO A 149 -8.38 13.62 -4.56
C PRO A 149 -8.35 12.23 -5.17
N ASP A 150 -7.48 12.07 -6.15
CA ASP A 150 -7.08 10.74 -6.61
C ASP A 150 -6.24 10.05 -5.53
N LEU A 151 -6.45 8.75 -5.38
CA LEU A 151 -5.82 7.96 -4.34
C LEU A 151 -4.83 7.00 -4.96
N LEU A 152 -3.62 6.96 -4.42
CA LEU A 152 -2.66 5.91 -4.75
C LEU A 152 -3.03 4.62 -4.01
N VAL A 153 -3.22 3.54 -4.77
CA VAL A 153 -3.64 2.23 -4.25
C VAL A 153 -2.51 1.21 -4.37
N GLY A 154 -1.60 1.34 -5.34
CA GLY A 154 -0.46 0.44 -5.48
C GLY A 154 0.58 0.91 -6.49
N ARG A 155 1.73 0.22 -6.50
CA ARG A 155 2.93 0.55 -7.29
C ARG A 155 3.56 -0.71 -7.88
N VAL A 156 4.11 -0.58 -9.09
CA VAL A 156 4.93 -1.64 -9.70
C VAL A 156 6.37 -1.58 -9.19
N GLY A 157 6.89 -0.39 -8.93
CA GLY A 157 8.29 -0.15 -8.57
C GLY A 157 9.19 0.23 -9.75
N GLY A 158 8.59 0.55 -10.91
CA GLY A 158 9.29 0.95 -12.12
C GLY A 158 8.39 0.93 -13.36
N LEU A 159 8.94 1.37 -14.49
CA LEU A 159 8.28 1.30 -15.80
C LEU A 159 8.58 -0.03 -16.49
N THR A 160 7.60 -0.56 -17.22
CA THR A 160 7.73 -1.74 -18.07
C THR A 160 6.73 -1.67 -19.22
N SER A 161 7.02 -2.33 -20.34
CA SER A 161 6.06 -2.56 -21.43
C SER A 161 5.31 -3.89 -21.31
N GLY A 162 5.71 -4.75 -20.37
CA GLY A 162 5.14 -6.08 -20.14
C GLY A 162 4.15 -6.12 -18.97
N PHE A 163 3.72 -7.34 -18.65
CA PHE A 163 2.95 -7.63 -17.44
C PHE A 163 3.83 -7.48 -16.20
N ALA A 164 3.34 -6.79 -15.19
CA ALA A 164 4.04 -6.66 -13.91
C ALA A 164 3.08 -6.64 -12.72
N LYS A 165 3.58 -7.11 -11.58
CA LYS A 165 2.87 -7.10 -10.31
C LYS A 165 2.73 -5.66 -9.80
N ILE A 166 1.53 -5.30 -9.41
CA ILE A 166 1.24 -4.11 -8.64
C ILE A 166 1.25 -4.52 -7.17
N ASN A 167 2.19 -3.98 -6.40
CA ASN A 167 2.21 -4.10 -4.96
C ASN A 167 1.26 -3.06 -4.37
N LEU A 168 0.28 -3.49 -3.60
CA LEU A 168 -0.67 -2.57 -2.96
C LEU A 168 0.02 -1.75 -1.88
N GLU A 169 -0.39 -0.50 -1.75
CA GLU A 169 0.08 0.39 -0.69
C GLU A 169 -0.32 -0.15 0.69
N PRO A 170 0.43 0.16 1.77
CA PRO A 170 0.10 -0.32 3.10
C PRO A 170 -1.33 0.02 3.54
N GLY A 171 -2.07 -1.00 4.00
CA GLY A 171 -3.46 -0.87 4.41
C GLY A 171 -4.49 -1.05 3.29
N TRP A 172 -4.03 -1.41 2.08
CA TRP A 172 -4.87 -1.89 0.99
C TRP A 172 -4.76 -3.41 0.84
N ARG A 173 -5.87 -4.06 0.50
CA ARG A 173 -5.93 -5.49 0.17
C ARG A 173 -7.01 -5.76 -0.87
N VAL A 174 -6.98 -6.95 -1.48
CA VAL A 174 -8.06 -7.39 -2.37
C VAL A 174 -9.08 -8.18 -1.54
N THR A 175 -10.36 -7.87 -1.72
CA THR A 175 -11.47 -8.68 -1.20
C THR A 175 -12.45 -8.97 -2.31
N ARG A 176 -13.37 -9.92 -2.09
CA ARG A 176 -14.39 -10.29 -3.08
C ARG A 176 -15.75 -9.81 -2.64
N ARG A 177 -16.52 -9.21 -3.55
CA ARG A 177 -17.88 -8.75 -3.25
C ARG A 177 -18.82 -9.93 -3.05
N VAL A 178 -19.61 -9.84 -1.98
CA VAL A 178 -20.69 -10.77 -1.68
C VAL A 178 -22.03 -10.07 -1.91
N ALA A 179 -22.88 -10.68 -2.71
CA ALA A 179 -24.24 -10.20 -2.97
C ALA A 179 -25.23 -11.31 -2.64
N GLN A 180 -26.20 -11.04 -1.76
CA GLN A 180 -27.22 -12.01 -1.34
C GLN A 180 -26.61 -13.34 -0.83
N GLY A 181 -25.47 -13.26 -0.13
CA GLY A 181 -24.75 -14.42 0.39
C GLY A 181 -23.98 -15.23 -0.67
N GLN A 182 -23.88 -14.75 -1.91
CA GLN A 182 -23.12 -15.38 -3.00
C GLN A 182 -21.89 -14.55 -3.35
N LEU A 183 -20.76 -15.23 -3.61
CA LEU A 183 -19.57 -14.60 -4.17
C LEU A 183 -19.85 -14.16 -5.61
N THR A 184 -19.49 -12.93 -5.92
CA THR A 184 -19.64 -12.39 -7.28
C THR A 184 -18.32 -12.41 -8.04
N GLY A 185 -18.31 -12.09 -9.33
CA GLY A 185 -17.07 -11.86 -10.10
C GLY A 185 -16.38 -10.53 -9.81
N HIS A 186 -16.89 -9.74 -8.86
CA HIS A 186 -16.43 -8.38 -8.58
C HIS A 186 -15.45 -8.34 -7.40
N PHE A 187 -14.33 -7.68 -7.59
CA PHE A 187 -13.30 -7.49 -6.56
C PHE A 187 -13.34 -6.08 -5.97
N TYR A 188 -13.01 -5.95 -4.70
CA TYR A 188 -12.73 -4.67 -4.08
C TYR A 188 -11.24 -4.50 -3.84
N LEU A 189 -10.73 -3.31 -4.14
CA LEU A 189 -9.53 -2.77 -3.52
C LEU A 189 -9.99 -2.13 -2.21
N THR A 190 -9.71 -2.82 -1.11
CA THR A 190 -10.29 -2.54 0.21
C THR A 190 -9.27 -1.89 1.13
N SER A 191 -9.69 -0.83 1.82
CA SER A 191 -9.03 -0.31 3.01
C SER A 191 -10.02 -0.21 4.17
N ASP A 192 -9.60 -0.57 5.38
CA ASP A 192 -10.44 -0.37 6.57
C ASP A 192 -10.46 1.10 7.02
N ARG A 193 -9.57 1.92 6.48
CA ARG A 193 -9.52 3.37 6.70
C ARG A 193 -10.65 4.07 5.95
N THR A 194 -11.20 5.13 6.53
CA THR A 194 -12.13 6.01 5.80
C THR A 194 -11.41 6.80 4.72
N LEU A 195 -12.15 7.41 3.79
CA LEU A 195 -11.57 8.27 2.75
C LEU A 195 -10.69 9.37 3.36
N GLU A 196 -11.17 10.03 4.41
CA GLU A 196 -10.46 11.11 5.08
C GLU A 196 -9.14 10.63 5.70
N GLN A 197 -9.14 9.43 6.29
CA GLN A 197 -7.95 8.81 6.85
C GLN A 197 -6.95 8.40 5.77
N VAL A 198 -7.41 7.86 4.64
CA VAL A 198 -6.55 7.54 3.48
C VAL A 198 -5.90 8.83 2.95
N ILE A 199 -6.67 9.90 2.79
CA ILE A 199 -6.17 11.21 2.34
C ILE A 199 -5.11 11.76 3.31
N ALA A 200 -5.35 11.68 4.62
CA ALA A 200 -4.40 12.15 5.62
C ALA A 200 -3.04 11.42 5.55
N THR A 201 -3.03 10.14 5.14
CA THR A 201 -1.78 9.37 4.96
C THR A 201 -1.03 9.69 3.66
N MET A 202 -1.68 10.35 2.70
CA MET A 202 -1.07 10.77 1.43
C MET A 202 -0.50 12.19 1.48
N GLN A 203 -0.92 13.00 2.44
CA GLN A 203 -0.32 14.31 2.66
C GLN A 203 1.11 14.09 3.16
N PRO A 204 2.11 14.82 2.61
CA PRO A 204 3.37 14.96 3.30
C PRO A 204 3.05 15.42 4.71
N ALA A 205 3.69 14.84 5.73
CA ALA A 205 3.62 15.39 7.07
C ALA A 205 4.07 16.86 6.96
N LEU A 206 3.11 17.79 6.88
CA LEU A 206 3.34 19.20 7.12
C LEU A 206 3.99 19.23 8.49
N GLY A 207 5.23 19.70 8.51
CA GLY A 207 6.19 19.46 9.58
C GLY A 207 5.53 19.52 10.95
N THR A 208 5.91 18.58 11.80
CA THR A 208 5.71 18.70 13.25
C THR A 208 5.85 20.17 13.65
N PRO A 209 4.89 20.78 14.35
CA PRO A 209 5.14 22.07 14.95
C PRO A 209 6.43 21.91 15.75
N ILE A 210 7.43 22.69 15.38
CA ILE A 210 8.70 22.75 16.10
C ILE A 210 8.28 23.19 17.49
N THR A 211 8.14 22.23 18.40
CA THR A 211 7.99 22.54 19.80
C THR A 211 9.38 23.05 20.14
N SER A 212 9.50 24.38 20.14
CA SER A 212 10.68 25.09 20.64
C SER A 212 11.06 24.39 21.94
N PRO A 213 12.29 23.87 22.10
CA PRO A 213 12.66 23.29 23.37
C PRO A 213 12.48 24.38 24.43
N GLU A 214 11.70 24.04 25.45
CA GLU A 214 11.58 24.83 26.66
C GLU A 214 12.99 25.00 27.21
N ILE A 215 13.51 26.21 27.11
CA ILE A 215 14.81 26.62 27.67
C ILE A 215 14.71 26.46 29.17
N THR A 216 15.14 25.30 29.66
CA THR A 216 15.42 25.11 31.09
C THR A 216 16.62 26.01 31.41
N PRO A 217 16.55 26.90 32.42
CA PRO A 217 17.68 27.76 32.75
C PRO A 217 18.85 26.88 33.22
N MET A 218 19.93 26.86 32.43
CA MET A 218 21.18 26.21 32.81
C MET A 218 21.75 26.90 34.05
N ALA A 219 22.07 26.11 35.08
CA ALA A 219 22.88 26.56 36.21
C ALA A 219 24.25 27.09 35.72
N PRO A 220 24.82 28.11 36.36
CA PRO A 220 26.09 28.68 35.93
C PRO A 220 27.23 27.69 36.20
N VAL A 221 27.84 27.15 35.14
CA VAL A 221 29.10 26.42 35.21
C VAL A 221 30.23 27.45 35.22
N VAL A 222 30.92 27.56 36.36
CA VAL A 222 32.15 28.34 36.49
C VAL A 222 33.29 27.55 35.84
N PHE A 223 33.84 28.07 34.75
CA PHE A 223 35.06 27.54 34.13
C PHE A 223 36.28 28.29 34.66
N PRO A 224 37.37 27.60 35.09
CA PRO A 224 38.61 28.26 35.44
C PRO A 224 39.33 28.78 34.19
N ILE A 225 39.88 30.00 34.31
CA ILE A 225 40.65 30.68 33.27
C ILE A 225 41.95 29.90 33.00
N ALA A 226 42.10 29.41 31.77
CA ALA A 226 43.38 28.96 31.23
C ALA A 226 44.02 30.09 30.41
N THR A 227 45.34 30.21 30.55
CA THR A 227 46.24 31.26 30.06
C THR A 227 46.31 31.38 28.53
N PRO A 228 46.70 32.56 28.00
CA PRO A 228 46.74 32.82 26.56
C PRO A 228 47.97 32.18 25.88
N VAL A 229 47.74 31.51 24.75
CA VAL A 229 48.76 31.02 23.81
C VAL A 229 48.88 32.03 22.65
N PRO A 230 50.10 32.44 22.24
CA PRO A 230 50.29 33.49 21.24
C PRO A 230 49.99 33.05 19.80
N SER A 231 49.44 34.01 19.06
CA SER A 231 49.02 33.98 17.67
C SER A 231 50.14 33.61 16.69
N SER A 232 49.84 32.69 15.77
CA SER A 232 50.59 32.54 14.52
C SER A 232 49.70 32.87 13.33
N THR A 233 50.28 33.66 12.44
CA THR A 233 49.73 34.34 11.26
C THR A 233 49.21 33.37 10.19
N PRO A 234 48.08 33.61 9.52
CA PRO A 234 47.71 32.85 8.34
C PRO A 234 48.49 33.35 7.11
N SER A 235 49.19 32.43 6.48
CA SER A 235 49.82 32.61 5.17
C SER A 235 48.76 32.54 4.07
N SER A 236 48.90 33.44 3.09
CA SER A 236 48.08 33.61 1.89
C SER A 236 48.07 32.38 0.98
N MET A 237 46.90 32.04 0.43
CA MET A 237 46.81 31.21 -0.79
C MET A 237 45.98 31.90 -1.89
N PRO A 238 46.27 31.62 -3.17
CA PRO A 238 45.96 32.52 -4.27
C PRO A 238 44.66 32.20 -5.01
N SER A 239 44.21 33.25 -5.70
CA SER A 239 43.15 33.35 -6.69
C SER A 239 43.16 32.22 -7.74
N ASN A 240 41.99 31.63 -8.04
CA ASN A 240 41.83 30.81 -9.24
C ASN A 240 40.45 31.01 -9.90
N GLN A 241 40.50 31.70 -11.04
CA GLN A 241 39.77 31.58 -12.31
C GLN A 241 38.22 31.47 -12.37
N PRO A 242 37.56 32.28 -13.23
CA PRO A 242 36.15 32.12 -13.57
C PRO A 242 35.91 30.96 -14.54
N LEU A 243 34.85 30.20 -14.26
CA LEU A 243 34.33 29.12 -15.10
C LEU A 243 33.76 29.67 -16.41
N VAL A 244 34.26 29.18 -17.54
CA VAL A 244 33.79 29.50 -18.89
C VAL A 244 32.60 28.58 -19.21
N PHE A 245 31.43 29.16 -19.46
CA PHE A 245 30.26 28.42 -19.95
C PHE A 245 30.32 28.32 -21.48
N SER A 246 30.43 27.09 -22.00
CA SER A 246 30.26 26.80 -23.43
C SER A 246 28.81 26.39 -23.70
N SER A 247 28.10 27.15 -24.53
CA SER A 247 26.74 26.85 -24.98
C SER A 247 26.74 25.68 -25.98
N PRO A 248 25.73 24.78 -25.96
CA PRO A 248 25.59 23.76 -26.98
C PRO A 248 24.97 24.34 -28.26
N THR A 249 25.61 24.06 -29.40
CA THR A 249 25.13 24.36 -30.74
C THR A 249 23.90 23.51 -31.09
N LEU A 250 22.87 24.18 -31.62
CA LEU A 250 21.70 23.57 -32.27
C LEU A 250 22.16 22.85 -33.55
N ASN A 251 22.21 21.52 -33.50
CA ASN A 251 22.36 20.71 -34.71
C ASN A 251 21.00 20.55 -35.41
N SER A 252 21.10 20.69 -36.72
CA SER A 252 20.08 20.79 -37.75
C SER A 252 19.15 19.60 -37.86
N VAL A 253 17.88 19.92 -38.16
CA VAL A 253 16.79 19.03 -38.55
C VAL A 253 17.11 18.33 -39.88
N PRO A 254 16.95 16.99 -40.00
CA PRO A 254 17.02 16.30 -41.29
C PRO A 254 15.73 16.48 -42.12
N PRO A 255 15.80 16.59 -43.46
CA PRO A 255 14.62 16.76 -44.31
C PRO A 255 13.76 15.50 -44.41
N SER A 256 12.45 15.74 -44.52
CA SER A 256 11.37 14.77 -44.74
C SER A 256 11.57 13.94 -46.01
N PRO A 257 11.25 12.63 -46.01
CA PRO A 257 11.23 11.84 -47.25
C PRO A 257 10.03 12.22 -48.11
N GLU A 258 10.34 12.38 -49.39
CA GLU A 258 9.45 12.71 -50.51
C GLU A 258 8.51 11.54 -50.82
N VAL A 259 7.22 11.84 -51.00
CA VAL A 259 6.19 10.88 -51.41
C VAL A 259 6.34 10.64 -52.91
N LEU A 260 6.79 9.45 -53.30
CA LEU A 260 6.72 9.00 -54.68
C LEU A 260 5.29 8.51 -54.98
N LYS A 261 4.72 9.05 -56.06
CA LYS A 261 3.47 8.62 -56.70
C LYS A 261 3.57 7.21 -57.26
#